data_AF-A0A401IT24-F1
#
_entry.id   AF-A0A401IT24-F1
#
_cell.length_a   1.000
_cell.length_b   1.000
_cell.length_c   1.000
_cell.angle_alpha   90.00
_cell.angle_beta   90.00
_cell.angle_gamma   90.00
#
_symmetry.space_group_name_H-M   'P 1'
#
loop_
_entity.id
_entity.type
_entity.pdbx_description
1 polymer ?
#
loop_
_entity_poly.entity_id
_entity_poly.type
_entity_poly.pdbx_seq_one_letter_code
_entity_poly.pdbx_strand_id
1 'polypeptide(L)'
;MGSKLYAVDVADPYQTVAQAVNQNAAITIIKATEGTGYVNPRCNAMWDNASKAGKLLGLYHYARGGSAVAEANYFINNIKNYVGKAVLFLDWENGSNTAYGSTTWAKLFVDRVHELTGVWCVLYTGSDGFAQCQNIKSTCAGWIAGYPYKNWPSFKEPGDMPYNAHGFNVIGWQFSSTGIDHSVFYLTADQWKKYANPSNKTVSKPTPTVSKPAPKPSAKWVVEKATYKLKTAVKLRSGASTSSKVIATLPAGSTVVTDQAIIQGGYRWVRQPRSGGYAYLATGPANNTLEYVTKVNASAVRYYTVKSGDTLSAIAKRLGTSVNVLVAKNGIKNANLIRVGQKIKY
;
A
#
# COMPACT_ATOMS: atom_id res chain seq x y z
N MET A 1 -18.38 7.46 32.47
CA MET A 1 -17.00 6.97 32.21
C MET A 1 -17.12 5.89 31.13
N GLY A 2 -16.46 6.06 29.98
CA GLY A 2 -16.55 5.09 28.89
C GLY A 2 -16.01 3.71 29.31
N SER A 3 -16.57 2.65 28.74
CA SER A 3 -16.09 1.28 28.99
C SER A 3 -14.64 1.12 28.54
N LYS A 4 -13.81 0.50 29.38
CA LYS A 4 -12.41 0.16 29.10
C LYS A 4 -12.27 -1.35 28.95
N LEU A 5 -11.53 -1.79 27.94
CA LEU A 5 -11.14 -3.17 27.76
C LEU A 5 -9.61 -3.26 27.77
N TYR A 6 -9.08 -4.07 28.68
CA TYR A 6 -7.65 -4.33 28.75
C TYR A 6 -7.26 -5.39 27.73
N ALA A 7 -6.09 -5.19 27.13
CA ALA A 7 -5.57 -6.03 26.07
C ALA A 7 -4.11 -6.39 26.35
N VAL A 8 -3.74 -7.59 25.88
CA VAL A 8 -2.34 -7.94 25.62
C VAL A 8 -2.14 -8.12 24.14
N ASP A 9 -0.93 -7.86 23.67
CA ASP A 9 -0.47 -8.30 22.37
C ASP A 9 0.68 -9.32 22.49
N VAL A 10 0.69 -10.29 21.58
CA VAL A 10 1.56 -11.47 21.64
C VAL A 10 2.16 -11.81 20.29
N ALA A 11 3.41 -12.24 20.31
CA ALA A 11 4.16 -12.65 19.13
C ALA A 11 5.08 -13.84 19.43
N ASP A 12 5.27 -14.71 18.45
CA ASP A 12 6.41 -15.63 18.45
C ASP A 12 7.70 -14.85 18.08
N PRO A 13 8.87 -15.19 18.68
CA PRO A 13 9.08 -16.22 19.71
C PRO A 13 8.86 -15.75 21.15
N TYR A 14 8.53 -14.47 21.36
CA TYR A 14 8.55 -13.79 22.66
C TYR A 14 7.50 -14.30 23.65
N GLN A 15 6.32 -14.68 23.18
CA GLN A 15 5.26 -15.23 24.00
C GLN A 15 4.87 -16.66 23.58
N THR A 16 4.50 -17.44 24.58
CA THR A 16 3.96 -18.80 24.45
C THR A 16 2.48 -18.78 24.07
N VAL A 17 1.96 -19.92 23.61
CA VAL A 17 0.53 -20.11 23.34
C VAL A 17 -0.33 -19.89 24.60
N ALA A 18 0.20 -20.25 25.77
CA ALA A 18 -0.50 -20.05 27.04
C ALA A 18 -0.67 -18.57 27.39
N GLN A 19 0.35 -17.75 27.11
CA GLN A 19 0.31 -16.30 27.37
C GLN A 19 -0.71 -15.55 26.50
N ALA A 20 -1.22 -16.14 25.41
CA ALA A 20 -2.35 -15.59 24.66
C ALA A 20 -3.65 -15.54 25.50
N VAL A 21 -3.74 -16.34 26.58
CA VAL A 21 -4.83 -16.31 27.55
C VAL A 21 -4.35 -15.60 28.82
N ASN A 22 -4.25 -14.28 28.75
CA ASN A 22 -3.96 -13.48 29.94
C ASN A 22 -5.24 -13.23 30.73
N GLN A 23 -5.26 -13.56 32.03
CA GLN A 23 -6.45 -13.42 32.88
C GLN A 23 -6.84 -11.95 33.13
N ASN A 24 -5.89 -11.02 33.04
CA ASN A 24 -6.12 -9.59 33.29
C ASN A 24 -6.58 -8.82 32.04
N ALA A 25 -6.62 -9.46 30.87
CA ALA A 25 -7.00 -8.84 29.62
C ALA A 25 -8.28 -9.46 29.03
N ALA A 26 -9.19 -8.64 28.54
CA ALA A 26 -10.37 -9.07 27.79
C ALA A 26 -10.07 -9.32 26.30
N ILE A 27 -9.02 -8.67 25.79
CA ILE A 27 -8.59 -8.72 24.39
C ILE A 27 -7.22 -9.39 24.28
N THR A 28 -7.04 -10.18 23.22
CA THR A 28 -5.73 -10.69 22.78
C THR A 28 -5.48 -10.28 21.33
N ILE A 29 -4.41 -9.54 21.08
CA ILE A 29 -3.98 -9.13 19.73
C ILE A 29 -2.75 -9.97 19.33
N ILE A 30 -2.82 -10.70 18.22
CA ILE A 30 -1.81 -11.71 17.88
C ILE A 30 -1.06 -11.29 16.63
N LYS A 31 0.27 -11.35 16.65
CA LYS A 31 1.08 -11.18 15.43
C LYS A 31 0.71 -12.26 14.44
N ALA A 32 0.29 -11.89 13.24
CA ALA A 32 -0.02 -12.86 12.20
C ALA A 32 1.13 -12.98 11.21
N THR A 33 1.64 -11.84 10.73
CA THR A 33 2.61 -11.80 9.63
C THR A 33 3.57 -10.64 9.79
N GLU A 34 4.73 -10.75 9.15
CA GLU A 34 5.73 -9.68 9.04
C GLU A 34 6.30 -9.66 7.62
N GLY A 35 6.24 -8.49 6.98
CA GLY A 35 6.69 -8.34 5.60
C GLY A 35 6.00 -9.32 4.64
N THR A 36 6.77 -9.96 3.78
CA THR A 36 6.25 -11.01 2.87
C THR A 36 6.91 -12.37 3.10
N GLY A 37 7.66 -12.50 4.20
CA GLY A 37 8.55 -13.63 4.46
C GLY A 37 8.26 -14.39 5.74
N TYR A 38 7.51 -13.82 6.68
CA TYR A 38 7.25 -14.43 7.98
C TYR A 38 5.75 -14.53 8.28
N VAL A 39 5.32 -15.74 8.63
CA VAL A 39 4.03 -16.01 9.27
C VAL A 39 4.35 -16.49 10.68
N ASN A 40 3.67 -15.94 11.68
CA ASN A 40 3.83 -16.39 13.06
C ASN A 40 3.38 -17.87 13.17
N PRO A 41 4.29 -18.81 13.47
CA PRO A 41 3.97 -20.24 13.50
C PRO A 41 3.01 -20.59 14.65
N ARG A 42 2.90 -19.74 15.67
CA ARG A 42 2.01 -19.90 16.83
C ARG A 42 0.67 -19.19 16.65
N CYS A 43 0.45 -18.44 15.55
CA CYS A 43 -0.74 -17.61 15.37
C CYS A 43 -2.04 -18.40 15.56
N ASN A 44 -2.19 -19.53 14.88
CA ASN A 44 -3.41 -20.35 14.97
C ASN A 44 -3.61 -20.95 16.38
N ALA A 45 -2.54 -21.42 17.01
CA ALA A 45 -2.62 -21.99 18.35
C ALA A 45 -2.95 -20.92 19.41
N MET A 46 -2.34 -19.73 19.31
CA MET A 46 -2.66 -18.58 20.15
C MET A 46 -4.11 -18.14 19.95
N TRP A 47 -4.58 -18.10 18.69
CA TRP A 47 -5.96 -17.80 18.34
C TRP A 47 -6.92 -18.79 18.99
N ASP A 48 -6.71 -20.10 18.79
CA ASP A 48 -7.61 -21.12 19.30
C ASP A 48 -7.70 -21.09 20.82
N ASN A 49 -6.57 -20.87 21.49
CA ASN A 49 -6.52 -20.79 22.95
C ASN A 49 -7.26 -19.54 23.47
N ALA A 50 -6.97 -18.37 22.90
CA ALA A 50 -7.63 -17.12 23.27
C ALA A 50 -9.14 -17.13 22.95
N SER A 51 -9.51 -17.68 21.78
CA SER A 51 -10.92 -17.82 21.37
C SER A 51 -11.70 -18.74 22.30
N LYS A 52 -11.14 -19.89 22.68
CA LYS A 52 -11.77 -20.82 23.65
C LYS A 52 -11.95 -20.19 25.03
N ALA A 53 -11.02 -19.32 25.42
CA ALA A 53 -11.10 -18.56 26.66
C ALA A 53 -12.03 -17.33 26.58
N GLY A 54 -12.79 -17.16 25.48
CA GLY A 54 -13.76 -16.07 25.32
C GLY A 54 -13.14 -14.69 25.12
N LYS A 55 -11.86 -14.61 24.74
CA LYS A 55 -11.20 -13.32 24.46
C LYS A 55 -11.76 -12.68 23.19
N LEU A 56 -11.80 -11.35 23.19
CA LEU A 56 -11.92 -10.57 21.96
C LEU A 56 -10.58 -10.62 21.22
N LEU A 57 -10.61 -10.72 19.89
CA LEU A 57 -9.40 -11.03 19.12
C LEU A 57 -9.01 -9.91 18.17
N GLY A 58 -7.70 -9.72 18.04
CA GLY A 58 -7.06 -8.87 17.05
C GLY A 58 -5.95 -9.61 16.33
N LEU A 59 -5.66 -9.23 15.09
CA LEU A 59 -4.53 -9.74 14.32
C LEU A 59 -3.75 -8.57 13.73
N TYR A 60 -2.43 -8.58 13.88
CA TYR A 60 -1.58 -7.53 13.34
C TYR A 60 -0.57 -8.02 12.31
N HIS A 61 -0.22 -7.10 11.42
CA HIS A 61 0.86 -7.23 10.45
C HIS A 61 1.98 -6.25 10.77
N TYR A 62 3.19 -6.75 10.99
CA TYR A 62 4.39 -5.92 11.18
C TYR A 62 4.96 -5.48 9.83
N ALA A 63 4.92 -4.17 9.55
CA ALA A 63 5.42 -3.62 8.31
C ALA A 63 6.95 -3.75 8.21
N ARG A 64 7.45 -4.30 7.10
CA ARG A 64 8.90 -4.33 6.80
C ARG A 64 9.33 -3.26 5.82
N GLY A 65 8.37 -2.56 5.22
CA GLY A 65 8.63 -1.46 4.32
C GLY A 65 9.05 -1.90 2.91
N GLY A 66 8.74 -3.14 2.54
CA GLY A 66 8.75 -3.62 1.17
C GLY A 66 7.57 -3.03 0.39
N SER A 67 6.89 -3.86 -0.39
CA SER A 67 5.66 -3.42 -1.06
C SER A 67 4.48 -3.42 -0.11
N ALA A 68 3.91 -2.24 0.18
CA ALA A 68 2.70 -2.11 0.99
C ALA A 68 1.56 -3.03 0.51
N VAL A 69 1.35 -3.10 -0.81
CA VAL A 69 0.32 -3.96 -1.39
C VAL A 69 0.70 -5.44 -1.33
N ALA A 70 1.97 -5.81 -1.51
CA ALA A 70 2.37 -7.21 -1.33
C ALA A 70 2.23 -7.66 0.12
N GLU A 71 2.61 -6.80 1.08
CA GLU A 71 2.48 -7.04 2.51
C GLU A 71 1.00 -7.15 2.91
N ALA A 72 0.12 -6.27 2.41
CA ALA A 72 -1.32 -6.36 2.64
C ALA A 72 -1.92 -7.66 2.06
N ASN A 73 -1.58 -8.01 0.81
CA ASN A 73 -2.01 -9.29 0.22
C ASN A 73 -1.48 -10.49 1.03
N TYR A 74 -0.22 -10.42 1.47
CA TYR A 74 0.40 -11.48 2.25
C TYR A 74 -0.30 -11.65 3.60
N PHE A 75 -0.58 -10.55 4.30
CA PHE A 75 -1.34 -10.54 5.53
C PHE A 75 -2.70 -11.22 5.33
N ILE A 76 -3.53 -10.71 4.41
CA ILE A 76 -4.90 -11.22 4.21
C ILE A 76 -4.92 -12.67 3.71
N ASN A 77 -4.00 -13.07 2.82
CA ASN A 77 -3.93 -14.46 2.35
C ASN A 77 -3.67 -15.45 3.50
N ASN A 78 -2.89 -15.04 4.51
CA ASN A 78 -2.57 -15.88 5.67
C ASN A 78 -3.66 -15.82 6.76
N ILE A 79 -4.50 -14.78 6.79
CA ILE A 79 -5.53 -14.61 7.84
C ILE A 79 -6.98 -14.66 7.35
N LYS A 80 -7.23 -15.00 6.09
CA LYS A 80 -8.57 -14.93 5.46
C LYS A 80 -9.70 -15.59 6.28
N ASN A 81 -9.41 -16.66 7.02
CA ASN A 81 -10.38 -17.38 7.86
C ASN A 81 -10.79 -16.64 9.14
N TYR A 82 -10.03 -15.59 9.50
CA TYR A 82 -10.17 -14.76 10.69
C TYR A 82 -10.73 -13.37 10.39
N VAL A 83 -10.74 -12.95 9.11
CA VAL A 83 -11.36 -11.70 8.67
C VAL A 83 -12.84 -11.69 9.06
N GLY A 84 -13.31 -10.58 9.64
CA GLY A 84 -14.67 -10.46 10.19
C GLY A 84 -14.83 -11.01 11.61
N LYS A 85 -13.81 -11.69 12.16
CA LYS A 85 -13.80 -12.21 13.54
C LYS A 85 -12.81 -11.50 14.46
N ALA A 86 -11.81 -10.83 13.88
CA ALA A 86 -10.82 -10.05 14.60
C ALA A 86 -10.67 -8.64 14.04
N VAL A 87 -10.31 -7.71 14.91
CA VAL A 87 -9.85 -6.39 14.50
C VAL A 87 -8.50 -6.53 13.82
N LEU A 88 -8.33 -5.88 12.68
CA LEU A 88 -7.10 -5.94 11.89
C LEU A 88 -6.23 -4.73 12.21
N PHE A 89 -4.95 -4.96 12.44
CA PHE A 89 -4.00 -3.90 12.77
C PHE A 89 -2.86 -3.86 11.75
N LEU A 90 -2.49 -2.64 11.36
CA LEU A 90 -1.20 -2.37 10.74
C LEU A 90 -0.25 -1.88 11.84
N ASP A 91 0.80 -2.64 12.09
CA ASP A 91 1.89 -2.24 12.97
C ASP A 91 2.93 -1.47 12.15
N TRP A 92 2.96 -0.14 12.38
CA TRP A 92 3.77 0.85 11.68
C TRP A 92 4.76 1.51 12.65
N GLU A 93 5.95 0.94 12.72
CA GLU A 93 7.03 1.43 13.59
C GLU A 93 8.36 1.51 12.83
N ASN A 94 9.37 2.18 13.41
CA ASN A 94 10.67 2.39 12.77
C ASN A 94 11.47 1.08 12.64
N GLY A 95 11.51 0.30 13.72
CA GLY A 95 12.45 -0.80 13.96
C GLY A 95 13.02 -1.47 12.71
N SER A 96 12.32 -2.47 12.20
CA SER A 96 12.73 -3.25 11.03
C SER A 96 12.09 -2.78 9.71
N ASN A 97 11.39 -1.65 9.75
CA ASN A 97 10.57 -1.14 8.66
C ASN A 97 11.35 -0.14 7.81
N THR A 98 11.82 -0.57 6.64
CA THR A 98 12.62 0.30 5.76
C THR A 98 11.80 1.41 5.09
N ALA A 99 10.48 1.42 5.25
CA ALA A 99 9.60 2.47 4.72
C ALA A 99 9.14 3.46 5.79
N TYR A 100 9.53 3.30 7.06
CA TYR A 100 9.16 4.25 8.11
C TYR A 100 9.58 5.67 7.72
N GLY A 101 8.71 6.65 7.95
CA GLY A 101 8.81 8.00 7.40
C GLY A 101 8.07 8.22 6.07
N SER A 102 7.65 7.15 5.38
CA SER A 102 6.82 7.28 4.18
C SER A 102 5.41 7.74 4.53
N THR A 103 4.99 8.87 3.95
CA THR A 103 3.63 9.41 4.11
C THR A 103 2.57 8.65 3.32
N THR A 104 2.94 7.67 2.48
CA THR A 104 2.01 6.97 1.57
C THR A 104 1.93 5.47 1.79
N TRP A 105 2.94 4.85 2.41
CA TRP A 105 3.02 3.40 2.53
C TRP A 105 1.86 2.82 3.35
N ALA A 106 1.57 3.40 4.52
CA ALA A 106 0.49 2.95 5.38
C ALA A 106 -0.87 3.04 4.66
N LYS A 107 -1.11 4.13 3.91
CA LYS A 107 -2.31 4.29 3.08
C LYS A 107 -2.48 3.16 2.07
N LEU A 108 -1.42 2.86 1.30
CA LEU A 108 -1.45 1.78 0.32
C LEU A 108 -1.78 0.42 0.94
N PHE A 109 -1.24 0.16 2.13
CA PHE A 109 -1.50 -1.08 2.85
C PHE A 109 -2.96 -1.16 3.30
N VAL A 110 -3.45 -0.15 4.02
CA VAL A 110 -4.81 -0.19 4.60
C VAL A 110 -5.91 -0.10 3.54
N ASP A 111 -5.68 0.65 2.46
CA ASP A 111 -6.59 0.69 1.30
C ASP A 111 -6.70 -0.70 0.67
N ARG A 112 -5.57 -1.40 0.52
CA ARG A 112 -5.57 -2.76 -0.05
C ARG A 112 -6.24 -3.77 0.87
N VAL A 113 -6.03 -3.68 2.18
CA VAL A 113 -6.75 -4.52 3.14
C VAL A 113 -8.26 -4.28 3.04
N HIS A 114 -8.68 -3.01 2.99
CA HIS A 114 -10.09 -2.66 2.83
C HIS A 114 -10.68 -3.15 1.51
N GLU A 115 -9.97 -3.01 0.38
CA GLU A 115 -10.39 -3.53 -0.92
C GLU A 115 -10.64 -5.05 -0.88
N LEU A 116 -9.80 -5.79 -0.16
CA LEU A 116 -9.89 -7.26 -0.07
C LEU A 116 -10.96 -7.76 0.91
N THR A 117 -11.32 -6.95 1.91
CA THR A 117 -12.08 -7.44 3.08
C THR A 117 -13.31 -6.62 3.44
N GLY A 118 -13.39 -5.37 2.97
CA GLY A 118 -14.34 -4.37 3.44
C GLY A 118 -14.05 -3.83 4.86
N VAL A 119 -12.93 -4.24 5.48
CA VAL A 119 -12.55 -3.86 6.85
C VAL A 119 -11.37 -2.89 6.81
N TRP A 120 -11.47 -1.80 7.57
CA TRP A 120 -10.35 -0.88 7.75
C TRP A 120 -9.45 -1.36 8.88
N CYS A 121 -8.13 -1.33 8.66
CA CYS A 121 -7.17 -1.56 9.73
C CYS A 121 -7.20 -0.43 10.77
N VAL A 122 -6.89 -0.78 12.01
CA VAL A 122 -6.44 0.16 13.03
C VAL A 122 -4.93 0.35 12.86
N LEU A 123 -4.45 1.59 12.91
CA LEU A 123 -3.02 1.90 12.83
C LEU A 123 -2.40 1.83 14.23
N TYR A 124 -1.46 0.90 14.44
CA TYR A 124 -0.59 0.88 15.60
C TYR A 124 0.71 1.64 15.31
N THR A 125 1.05 2.60 16.15
CA THR A 125 2.29 3.41 16.05
C THR A 125 2.49 4.28 17.30
N GLY A 126 3.69 4.82 17.50
CA GLY A 126 3.91 5.97 18.38
C GLY A 126 3.49 7.31 17.74
N SER A 127 3.61 8.40 18.51
CA SER A 127 3.25 9.78 18.11
C SER A 127 3.85 10.18 16.75
N ASP A 128 5.13 9.89 16.51
CA ASP A 128 5.81 10.27 15.26
C ASP A 128 5.21 9.59 14.03
N GLY A 129 4.80 8.32 14.12
CA GLY A 129 4.17 7.65 13.00
C GLY A 129 2.75 8.14 12.74
N PHE A 130 2.02 8.61 13.76
CA PHE A 130 0.77 9.36 13.51
C PHE A 130 1.02 10.67 12.78
N ALA A 131 2.08 11.41 13.11
CA ALA A 131 2.47 12.60 12.36
C ALA A 131 2.79 12.28 10.88
N GLN A 132 3.35 11.10 10.59
CA GLN A 132 3.63 10.65 9.22
C GLN A 132 2.36 10.24 8.45
N CYS A 133 1.40 9.61 9.13
CA CYS A 133 0.25 8.93 8.50
C CYS A 133 -1.01 9.79 8.41
N GLN A 134 -0.89 11.11 8.29
CA GLN A 134 -2.02 12.04 8.30
C GLN A 134 -3.07 11.79 7.21
N ASN A 135 -2.68 11.15 6.10
CA ASN A 135 -3.56 10.81 4.99
C ASN A 135 -4.54 9.65 5.25
N ILE A 136 -4.43 8.96 6.40
CA ILE A 136 -5.38 7.90 6.81
C ILE A 136 -6.13 8.23 8.10
N LYS A 137 -5.92 9.38 8.73
CA LYS A 137 -6.51 9.71 10.05
C LYS A 137 -8.05 9.76 10.07
N SER A 138 -8.67 10.09 8.94
CA SER A 138 -10.13 10.12 8.79
C SER A 138 -10.73 8.76 8.42
N THR A 139 -9.87 7.78 8.12
CA THR A 139 -10.25 6.46 7.62
C THR A 139 -9.96 5.36 8.64
N CYS A 140 -8.79 5.41 9.27
CA CYS A 140 -8.34 4.43 10.25
C CYS A 140 -8.41 5.00 11.67
N ALA A 141 -8.81 4.17 12.63
CA ALA A 141 -8.62 4.45 14.04
C ALA A 141 -7.14 4.22 14.45
N GLY A 142 -6.75 4.80 15.59
CA GLY A 142 -5.39 4.69 16.13
C GLY A 142 -5.29 3.84 17.39
N TRP A 143 -4.22 3.04 17.47
CA TRP A 143 -3.73 2.41 18.69
C TRP A 143 -2.32 2.98 18.97
N ILE A 144 -2.21 3.88 19.95
CA ILE A 144 -0.94 4.56 20.20
C ILE A 144 -0.02 3.73 21.09
N ALA A 145 1.28 3.69 20.77
CA ALA A 145 2.31 3.20 21.68
C ALA A 145 3.00 4.37 22.39
N GLY A 146 3.09 4.31 23.72
CA GLY A 146 3.84 5.28 24.52
C GLY A 146 3.90 4.89 25.99
N TYR A 147 5.11 4.85 26.55
CA TYR A 147 5.37 4.31 27.90
C TYR A 147 5.84 5.41 28.84
N PRO A 148 4.96 6.00 29.68
CA PRO A 148 5.32 7.14 30.52
C PRO A 148 6.22 6.74 31.70
N TYR A 149 6.17 5.46 32.09
CA TYR A 149 6.99 4.89 33.14
C TYR A 149 7.77 3.71 32.62
N LYS A 150 9.06 3.68 32.93
CA LYS A 150 9.90 2.52 32.70
C LYS A 150 9.43 1.38 33.63
N ASN A 151 9.20 0.20 33.07
CA ASN A 151 8.86 -1.02 33.82
C ASN A 151 7.50 -0.98 34.56
N TRP A 152 6.45 -0.36 34.01
CA TRP A 152 5.11 -0.34 34.63
C TRP A 152 4.43 -1.74 34.62
N PRO A 153 4.32 -2.45 35.75
CA PRO A 153 3.88 -3.86 35.74
C PRO A 153 2.35 -4.02 35.80
N SER A 154 1.61 -2.94 36.05
CA SER A 154 0.16 -2.99 36.20
C SER A 154 -0.53 -3.16 34.85
N PHE A 155 -1.64 -3.90 34.84
CA PHE A 155 -2.58 -4.00 33.72
C PHE A 155 -3.53 -2.81 33.63
N LYS A 156 -3.52 -1.93 34.63
CA LYS A 156 -4.23 -0.64 34.57
C LYS A 156 -3.26 0.44 34.11
N GLU A 157 -3.74 1.26 33.20
CA GLU A 157 -3.02 2.42 32.69
C GLU A 157 -2.68 3.40 33.82
N PRO A 158 -1.53 4.08 33.76
CA PRO A 158 -1.05 4.91 34.86
C PRO A 158 -1.76 6.27 34.98
N GLY A 159 -2.71 6.58 34.09
CA GLY A 159 -3.43 7.84 34.05
C GLY A 159 -4.06 8.07 32.68
N ASP A 160 -4.29 9.33 32.33
CA ASP A 160 -4.72 9.71 30.99
C ASP A 160 -3.55 9.60 30.00
N MET A 161 -3.88 9.30 28.74
CA MET A 161 -2.91 9.16 27.66
C MET A 161 -2.27 10.53 27.33
N PRO A 162 -0.98 10.76 27.61
CA PRO A 162 -0.36 12.09 27.51
C PRO A 162 0.22 12.41 26.11
N TYR A 163 0.00 11.53 25.13
CA TYR A 163 0.68 11.57 23.83
C TYR A 163 -0.13 12.28 22.75
N ASN A 164 0.55 12.98 21.84
CA ASN A 164 -0.13 13.64 20.72
C ASN A 164 -0.50 12.63 19.64
N ALA A 165 -1.79 12.39 19.44
CA ALA A 165 -2.28 11.51 18.38
C ALA A 165 -2.41 12.20 17.01
N HIS A 166 -2.03 13.48 16.90
CA HIS A 166 -2.11 14.28 15.67
C HIS A 166 -3.48 14.22 14.99
N GLY A 167 -4.55 14.24 15.80
CA GLY A 167 -5.94 14.24 15.36
C GLY A 167 -6.49 12.88 14.89
N PHE A 168 -5.79 11.76 15.13
CA PHE A 168 -6.37 10.43 14.95
C PHE A 168 -7.47 10.17 15.98
N ASN A 169 -8.51 9.43 15.58
CA ASN A 169 -9.45 8.82 16.51
C ASN A 169 -8.76 7.66 17.24
N VAL A 170 -8.20 7.93 18.42
CA VAL A 170 -7.51 6.92 19.23
C VAL A 170 -8.53 6.07 19.97
N ILE A 171 -8.48 4.76 19.71
CA ILE A 171 -9.34 3.78 20.36
C ILE A 171 -8.57 2.91 21.35
N GLY A 172 -7.23 2.97 21.35
CA GLY A 172 -6.42 2.25 22.32
C GLY A 172 -5.04 2.85 22.53
N TRP A 173 -4.44 2.49 23.65
CA TRP A 173 -3.11 2.91 24.09
C TRP A 173 -2.36 1.72 24.68
N GLN A 174 -1.21 1.39 24.08
CA GLN A 174 -0.20 0.50 24.69
C GLN A 174 0.70 1.33 25.60
N PHE A 175 0.58 1.09 26.91
CA PHE A 175 1.16 1.93 27.95
C PHE A 175 2.33 1.28 28.71
N SER A 176 2.58 -0.01 28.47
CA SER A 176 3.71 -0.73 29.06
C SER A 176 4.15 -1.89 28.18
N SER A 177 5.45 -2.19 28.22
CA SER A 177 6.08 -3.39 27.63
C SER A 177 6.68 -4.32 28.70
N THR A 178 6.23 -4.18 29.94
CA THR A 178 6.84 -4.86 31.09
C THR A 178 6.35 -6.31 31.19
N GLY A 179 7.18 -7.24 30.74
CA GLY A 179 6.89 -8.68 30.76
C GLY A 179 6.02 -9.13 29.58
N ILE A 180 4.88 -8.48 29.39
CA ILE A 180 4.03 -8.56 28.18
C ILE A 180 3.49 -7.16 27.90
N ASP A 181 3.21 -6.86 26.64
CA ASP A 181 2.68 -5.55 26.28
C ASP A 181 1.26 -5.36 26.83
N HIS A 182 1.03 -4.26 27.54
CA HIS A 182 -0.24 -3.92 28.17
C HIS A 182 -0.89 -2.77 27.44
N SER A 183 -2.14 -2.96 27.05
CA SER A 183 -2.94 -1.95 26.38
C SER A 183 -4.30 -1.75 27.04
N VAL A 184 -4.83 -0.54 26.92
CA VAL A 184 -6.23 -0.21 27.21
C VAL A 184 -6.91 0.23 25.93
N PHE A 185 -8.11 -0.28 25.67
CA PHE A 185 -8.97 0.15 24.58
C PHE A 185 -10.24 0.81 25.14
N TYR A 186 -10.58 1.97 24.60
CA TYR A 186 -11.71 2.81 25.03
C TYR A 186 -13.00 2.41 24.31
N LEU A 187 -13.28 1.11 24.29
CA LEU A 187 -14.39 0.50 23.54
C LEU A 187 -15.19 -0.45 24.43
N THR A 188 -16.47 -0.62 24.10
CA THR A 188 -17.27 -1.78 24.52
C THR A 188 -16.90 -3.01 23.67
N ALA A 189 -17.27 -4.20 24.13
CA ALA A 189 -17.10 -5.43 23.36
C ALA A 189 -17.84 -5.37 22.01
N ASP A 190 -19.00 -4.72 21.95
CA ASP A 190 -19.77 -4.58 20.70
C ASP A 190 -19.14 -3.58 19.74
N GLN A 191 -18.55 -2.48 20.25
CA GLN A 191 -17.75 -1.59 19.41
C GLN A 191 -16.52 -2.29 18.86
N TRP A 192 -15.83 -3.12 19.65
CA TRP A 192 -14.71 -3.95 19.15
C TRP A 192 -15.16 -4.86 18.00
N LYS A 193 -16.29 -5.56 18.16
CA LYS A 193 -16.86 -6.42 17.10
C LYS A 193 -17.22 -5.63 15.85
N LYS A 194 -17.69 -4.38 15.97
CA LYS A 194 -17.94 -3.50 14.82
C LYS A 194 -16.67 -3.11 14.08
N TYR A 195 -15.54 -2.92 14.77
CA TYR A 195 -14.24 -2.73 14.12
C TYR A 195 -13.79 -4.00 13.37
N ALA A 196 -14.08 -5.19 13.90
CA ALA A 196 -13.77 -6.46 13.24
C ALA A 196 -14.66 -6.71 12.01
N ASN A 197 -15.93 -6.30 12.06
CA ASN A 197 -16.92 -6.52 11.00
C ASN A 197 -17.92 -5.35 10.90
N PRO A 198 -17.56 -4.25 10.22
CA PRO A 198 -18.42 -3.05 10.16
C PRO A 198 -19.70 -3.26 9.34
N SER A 199 -19.70 -4.25 8.44
CA SER A 199 -20.84 -4.53 7.56
C SER A 199 -21.82 -5.56 8.12
N ASN A 200 -21.53 -6.16 9.29
CA ASN A 200 -22.24 -7.31 9.85
C ASN A 200 -22.42 -8.49 8.88
N LYS A 201 -21.64 -8.55 7.79
CA LYS A 201 -21.71 -9.67 6.85
C LYS A 201 -21.04 -10.88 7.49
N THR A 202 -21.75 -12.00 7.54
CA THR A 202 -21.15 -13.28 7.91
C THR A 202 -20.20 -13.71 6.79
N VAL A 203 -18.89 -13.66 7.05
CA VAL A 203 -17.91 -14.26 6.15
C VAL A 203 -18.09 -15.77 6.25
N SER A 204 -18.73 -16.37 5.25
CA SER A 204 -18.96 -17.82 5.19
C SER A 204 -17.63 -18.57 5.34
N LYS A 205 -17.59 -19.52 6.29
CA LYS A 205 -16.48 -20.45 6.50
C LYS A 205 -16.13 -21.12 5.16
N PRO A 206 -14.91 -20.97 4.63
CA PRO A 206 -14.48 -21.84 3.54
C PRO A 206 -14.35 -23.25 4.10
N THR A 207 -15.00 -24.21 3.46
CA THR A 207 -14.79 -25.64 3.69
C THR A 207 -13.28 -25.95 3.60
N PRO A 208 -12.70 -26.76 4.49
CA PRO A 208 -11.28 -27.06 4.47
C PRO A 208 -10.97 -27.93 3.25
N THR A 209 -10.66 -27.32 2.12
CA THR A 209 -9.87 -27.96 1.07
C THR A 209 -8.41 -27.69 1.38
N VAL A 210 -7.69 -28.74 1.75
CA VAL A 210 -6.23 -28.80 1.64
C VAL A 210 -5.89 -28.66 0.15
N SER A 211 -5.82 -27.43 -0.36
CA SER A 211 -5.27 -27.19 -1.68
C SER A 211 -3.77 -27.05 -1.53
N LYS A 212 -3.05 -28.10 -1.92
CA LYS A 212 -1.65 -28.02 -2.35
C LYS A 212 -1.47 -26.74 -3.18
N PRO A 213 -0.45 -25.90 -2.91
CA PRO A 213 -0.31 -24.61 -3.59
C PRO A 213 -0.30 -24.84 -5.11
N ALA A 214 -1.28 -24.23 -5.79
CA ALA A 214 -1.24 -24.15 -7.24
C ALA A 214 0.08 -23.45 -7.64
N PRO A 215 0.79 -23.94 -8.67
CA PRO A 215 2.00 -23.27 -9.12
C PRO A 215 1.67 -21.81 -9.47
N LYS A 216 2.40 -20.87 -8.84
CA LYS A 216 2.34 -19.44 -9.16
C LYS A 216 2.37 -19.29 -10.69
N PRO A 217 1.45 -18.55 -11.32
CA PRO A 217 1.64 -18.12 -12.70
C PRO A 217 3.02 -17.44 -12.77
N SER A 218 3.90 -17.94 -13.62
CA SER A 218 5.19 -17.28 -13.85
C SER A 218 4.92 -15.87 -14.36
N ALA A 219 5.60 -14.88 -13.80
CA ALA A 219 5.44 -13.50 -14.21
C ALA A 219 5.86 -13.38 -15.68
N LYS A 220 4.93 -12.97 -16.55
CA LYS A 220 5.16 -12.83 -18.00
C LYS A 220 5.24 -11.36 -18.38
N TRP A 221 6.26 -11.03 -19.15
CA TRP A 221 6.37 -9.73 -19.80
C TRP A 221 5.32 -9.62 -20.89
N VAL A 222 4.61 -8.50 -20.90
CA VAL A 222 3.68 -8.12 -21.97
C VAL A 222 4.24 -6.91 -22.73
N VAL A 223 4.07 -6.91 -24.04
CA VAL A 223 4.43 -5.76 -24.87
C VAL A 223 3.45 -4.64 -24.57
N GLU A 224 3.96 -3.51 -24.09
CA GLU A 224 3.17 -2.31 -23.85
C GLU A 224 4.02 -1.08 -24.14
N LYS A 225 3.84 -0.53 -25.34
CA LYS A 225 4.46 0.73 -25.73
C LYS A 225 3.63 1.88 -25.17
N ALA A 226 4.19 2.61 -24.21
CA ALA A 226 3.49 3.68 -23.53
C ALA A 226 4.44 4.80 -23.11
N THR A 227 3.90 6.02 -23.10
CA THR A 227 4.51 7.16 -22.44
C THR A 227 3.77 7.41 -21.15
N TYR A 228 4.50 7.61 -20.05
CA TYR A 228 3.94 7.86 -18.73
C TYR A 228 4.46 9.17 -18.18
N LYS A 229 3.59 9.95 -17.54
CA LYS A 229 3.96 11.10 -16.71
C LYS A 229 3.89 10.70 -15.25
N LEU A 230 4.96 10.95 -14.50
CA LEU A 230 5.03 10.53 -13.10
C LEU A 230 4.16 11.44 -12.22
N LYS A 231 3.32 10.85 -11.37
CA LYS A 231 2.53 11.58 -10.36
C LYS A 231 3.33 11.83 -9.07
N THR A 232 4.34 11.00 -8.82
CA THR A 232 5.23 11.07 -7.67
C THR A 232 6.68 10.84 -8.10
N ALA A 233 7.64 11.05 -7.21
CA ALA A 233 9.02 10.65 -7.47
C ALA A 233 9.12 9.12 -7.54
N VAL A 234 9.75 8.58 -8.58
CA VAL A 234 9.86 7.13 -8.80
C VAL A 234 11.31 6.72 -9.00
N LYS A 235 11.74 5.70 -8.25
CA LYS A 235 13.06 5.08 -8.40
C LYS A 235 13.12 4.27 -9.69
N LEU A 236 14.06 4.62 -10.54
CA LEU A 236 14.45 3.86 -11.71
C LEU A 236 15.50 2.82 -11.30
N ARG A 237 15.33 1.56 -11.70
CA ARG A 237 16.11 0.42 -11.20
C ARG A 237 16.71 -0.41 -12.32
N SER A 238 17.75 -1.18 -12.00
CA SER A 238 18.41 -2.12 -12.92
C SER A 238 17.62 -3.40 -13.19
N GLY A 239 16.57 -3.67 -12.42
CA GLY A 239 15.66 -4.80 -12.61
C GLY A 239 14.26 -4.46 -12.14
N ALA A 240 13.27 -5.22 -12.61
CA ALA A 240 11.86 -5.10 -12.21
C ALA A 240 11.61 -5.70 -10.81
N SER A 241 12.36 -5.22 -9.82
CA SER A 241 12.30 -5.63 -8.42
C SER A 241 12.72 -4.48 -7.52
N THR A 242 12.11 -4.37 -6.34
CA THR A 242 12.50 -3.38 -5.33
C THR A 242 13.87 -3.65 -4.71
N SER A 243 14.38 -4.87 -4.83
CA SER A 243 15.73 -5.23 -4.38
C SER A 243 16.80 -4.91 -5.42
N SER A 244 16.42 -4.60 -6.67
CA SER A 244 17.38 -4.20 -7.71
C SER A 244 17.95 -2.81 -7.45
N LYS A 245 19.22 -2.63 -7.83
CA LYS A 245 19.98 -1.38 -7.67
C LYS A 245 19.21 -0.20 -8.25
N VAL A 246 19.14 0.88 -7.48
CA VAL A 246 18.60 2.16 -7.96
C VAL A 246 19.62 2.81 -8.88
N ILE A 247 19.20 3.10 -10.10
CA ILE A 247 19.99 3.81 -11.12
C ILE A 247 19.82 5.32 -10.94
N ALA A 248 18.59 5.77 -10.72
CA ALA A 248 18.23 7.16 -10.52
C ALA A 248 16.89 7.28 -9.79
N THR A 249 16.58 8.45 -9.25
CA THR A 249 15.23 8.79 -8.81
C THR A 249 14.70 9.89 -9.74
N LEU A 250 13.61 9.60 -10.45
CA LEU A 250 12.98 10.56 -11.33
C LEU A 250 11.96 11.38 -10.53
N PRO A 251 12.00 12.73 -10.58
CA PRO A 251 11.06 13.56 -9.85
C PRO A 251 9.64 13.43 -10.42
N ALA A 252 8.64 13.81 -9.61
CA ALA A 252 7.26 13.94 -10.06
C ALA A 252 7.16 14.90 -11.26
N GLY A 253 6.26 14.62 -12.19
CA GLY A 253 6.11 15.37 -13.43
C GLY A 253 7.02 14.91 -14.58
N SER A 254 8.06 14.11 -14.30
CA SER A 254 8.91 13.54 -15.35
C SER A 254 8.10 12.69 -16.33
N THR A 255 8.55 12.62 -17.59
CA THR A 255 7.95 11.76 -18.61
C THR A 255 8.88 10.62 -18.97
N VAL A 256 8.35 9.41 -19.09
CA VAL A 256 9.11 8.19 -19.38
C VAL A 256 8.45 7.40 -20.49
N VAL A 257 9.23 7.03 -21.51
CA VAL A 257 8.81 6.15 -22.61
C VAL A 257 9.20 4.70 -22.27
N THR A 258 8.28 3.78 -22.52
CA THR A 258 8.39 2.37 -22.11
C THR A 258 7.90 1.44 -23.21
N ASP A 259 8.36 0.19 -23.21
CA ASP A 259 8.07 -0.79 -24.27
C ASP A 259 7.45 -2.11 -23.77
N GLN A 260 7.59 -2.44 -22.49
CA GLN A 260 7.03 -3.64 -21.89
C GLN A 260 6.56 -3.38 -20.46
N ALA A 261 5.62 -4.22 -20.00
CA ALA A 261 5.16 -4.25 -18.61
C ALA A 261 5.21 -5.67 -18.04
N ILE A 262 5.35 -5.78 -16.72
CA ILE A 262 5.26 -7.04 -15.98
C ILE A 262 4.64 -6.80 -14.61
N ILE A 263 3.87 -7.75 -14.12
CA ILE A 263 3.42 -7.78 -12.73
C ILE A 263 4.28 -8.77 -11.97
N GLN A 264 5.10 -8.28 -11.05
CA GLN A 264 5.90 -9.12 -10.17
C GLN A 264 6.37 -8.38 -8.92
N GLY A 265 6.68 -9.12 -7.86
CA GLY A 265 7.20 -8.55 -6.62
C GLY A 265 6.27 -7.50 -6.00
N GLY A 266 4.95 -7.62 -6.20
CA GLY A 266 3.96 -6.69 -5.64
C GLY A 266 3.71 -5.41 -6.45
N TYR A 267 4.38 -5.23 -7.58
CA TYR A 267 4.23 -4.03 -8.41
C TYR A 267 3.96 -4.37 -9.87
N ARG A 268 3.32 -3.42 -10.54
CA ARG A 268 3.35 -3.29 -11.99
C ARG A 268 4.62 -2.52 -12.35
N TRP A 269 5.54 -3.21 -13.01
CA TRP A 269 6.76 -2.63 -13.55
C TRP A 269 6.60 -2.35 -15.03
N VAL A 270 7.25 -1.30 -15.49
CA VAL A 270 7.44 -1.02 -16.91
C VAL A 270 8.92 -0.89 -17.22
N ARG A 271 9.28 -1.30 -18.43
CA ARG A 271 10.64 -1.28 -18.93
C ARG A 271 10.87 -0.04 -19.80
N GLN A 272 11.90 0.71 -19.48
CA GLN A 272 12.41 1.85 -20.22
C GLN A 272 13.64 1.42 -21.03
N PRO A 273 13.58 1.42 -22.37
CA PRO A 273 14.76 1.23 -23.23
C PRO A 273 15.80 2.35 -23.06
N ARG A 274 17.09 2.00 -23.09
CA ARG A 274 18.24 2.92 -23.00
C ARG A 274 19.35 2.46 -23.94
N SER A 275 20.31 3.34 -24.24
CA SER A 275 21.43 3.06 -25.17
C SER A 275 22.31 1.87 -24.76
N GLY A 276 22.35 1.52 -23.47
CA GLY A 276 23.15 0.41 -22.93
C GLY A 276 22.32 -0.68 -22.22
N GLY A 277 21.02 -0.80 -22.52
CA GLY A 277 20.16 -1.81 -21.93
C GLY A 277 18.82 -1.26 -21.47
N TYR A 278 18.37 -1.66 -20.29
CA TYR A 278 17.05 -1.33 -19.78
C TYR A 278 17.10 -0.79 -18.37
N ALA A 279 16.10 0.03 -18.05
CA ALA A 279 15.80 0.39 -16.69
C ALA A 279 14.32 0.18 -16.40
N TYR A 280 13.97 0.02 -15.13
CA TYR A 280 12.65 -0.41 -14.72
C TYR A 280 12.10 0.55 -13.68
N LEU A 281 10.83 0.92 -13.83
CA LEU A 281 10.13 1.72 -12.85
C LEU A 281 8.79 1.08 -12.51
N ALA A 282 8.38 1.21 -11.26
CA ALA A 282 7.04 0.82 -10.85
C ALA A 282 6.05 1.89 -11.30
N THR A 283 4.96 1.48 -11.97
CA THR A 283 3.86 2.38 -12.33
C THR A 283 2.71 2.35 -11.32
N GLY A 284 2.72 1.36 -10.44
CA GLY A 284 1.70 1.14 -9.41
C GLY A 284 1.82 -0.26 -8.83
N PRO A 285 0.90 -0.63 -7.93
CA PRO A 285 0.80 -1.98 -7.39
C PRO A 285 0.53 -3.09 -8.41
N ALA A 286 0.67 -4.35 -7.97
CA ALA A 286 0.48 -5.55 -8.79
C ALA A 286 -0.96 -5.77 -9.32
N ASN A 287 -1.94 -4.97 -8.89
CA ASN A 287 -3.31 -5.00 -9.43
C ASN A 287 -3.45 -4.28 -10.79
N ASN A 288 -2.34 -4.11 -11.51
CA ASN A 288 -2.24 -3.45 -12.81
C ASN A 288 -2.64 -1.96 -12.83
N THR A 289 -2.71 -1.30 -11.68
CA THR A 289 -3.06 0.12 -11.62
C THR A 289 -1.89 1.02 -12.03
N LEU A 290 -2.23 2.22 -12.53
CA LEU A 290 -1.28 3.29 -12.82
C LEU A 290 -1.26 4.28 -11.64
N GLU A 291 -1.03 3.78 -10.44
CA GLU A 291 -1.12 4.61 -9.24
C GLU A 291 0.00 5.66 -9.15
N TYR A 292 1.18 5.38 -9.70
CA TYR A 292 2.34 6.29 -9.62
C TYR A 292 2.50 7.14 -10.87
N VAL A 293 1.74 6.85 -11.92
CA VAL A 293 1.87 7.50 -13.23
C VAL A 293 0.53 7.79 -13.88
N THR A 294 0.48 8.73 -14.81
CA THR A 294 -0.62 8.82 -15.78
C THR A 294 -0.11 8.37 -17.14
N LYS A 295 -0.89 7.55 -17.85
CA LYS A 295 -0.57 7.23 -19.24
C LYS A 295 -0.79 8.50 -20.06
N VAL A 296 0.28 8.99 -20.66
CA VAL A 296 0.22 10.08 -21.62
C VAL A 296 -0.23 9.44 -22.92
N ASN A 297 -1.47 9.70 -23.30
CA ASN A 297 -1.91 9.40 -24.65
C ASN A 297 -1.02 10.24 -25.56
N ALA A 298 -0.21 9.58 -26.38
CA ALA A 298 0.45 10.26 -27.49
C ALA A 298 -0.68 10.95 -28.26
N SER A 299 -0.63 12.29 -28.36
CA SER A 299 -1.56 13.02 -29.22
C SER A 299 -1.55 12.31 -30.56
N ALA A 300 -2.71 11.79 -30.97
CA ALA A 300 -2.83 11.09 -32.24
C ALA A 300 -2.14 11.97 -33.30
N VAL A 301 -1.13 11.45 -33.97
CA VAL A 301 -0.46 12.21 -35.03
C VAL A 301 -1.51 12.42 -36.10
N ARG A 302 -2.05 13.64 -36.16
CA ARG A 302 -3.05 14.00 -37.15
C ARG A 302 -2.30 14.45 -38.40
N TYR A 303 -2.84 14.07 -39.54
CA TYR A 303 -2.29 14.43 -40.84
C TYR A 303 -3.29 15.30 -41.57
N TYR A 304 -2.80 16.41 -42.09
CA TYR A 304 -3.52 17.21 -43.06
C TYR A 304 -3.02 16.83 -44.45
N THR A 305 -3.93 16.44 -45.35
CA THR A 305 -3.57 16.15 -46.75
C THR A 305 -3.71 17.42 -47.56
N VAL A 306 -2.60 17.91 -48.11
CA VAL A 306 -2.54 19.14 -48.92
C VAL A 306 -3.50 19.04 -50.11
N LYS A 307 -4.37 20.03 -50.28
CA LYS A 307 -5.30 20.16 -51.40
C LYS A 307 -4.80 21.21 -52.39
N SER A 308 -5.35 21.19 -53.61
CA SER A 308 -5.03 22.24 -54.61
C SER A 308 -5.34 23.62 -54.04
N GLY A 309 -4.38 24.54 -54.15
CA GLY A 309 -4.49 25.91 -53.62
C GLY A 309 -4.09 26.08 -52.15
N ASP A 310 -3.73 25.02 -51.42
CA ASP A 310 -3.22 25.18 -50.05
C ASP A 310 -1.80 25.76 -50.03
N THR A 311 -1.54 26.63 -49.06
CA THR A 311 -0.19 27.05 -48.66
C THR A 311 0.10 26.59 -47.23
N LEU A 312 1.38 26.45 -46.87
CA LEU A 312 1.73 26.01 -45.52
C LEU A 312 1.28 27.01 -44.44
N SER A 313 1.20 28.30 -44.78
CA SER A 313 0.66 29.36 -43.92
C SER A 313 -0.86 29.24 -43.72
N ALA A 314 -1.63 28.99 -44.78
CA ALA A 314 -3.07 28.76 -44.69
C ALA A 314 -3.40 27.49 -43.89
N ILE A 315 -2.62 26.42 -44.08
CA ILE A 315 -2.74 25.18 -43.31
C ILE A 315 -2.42 25.43 -41.83
N ALA A 316 -1.30 26.10 -41.52
CA ALA A 316 -0.92 26.42 -40.14
C ALA A 316 -2.02 27.20 -39.42
N LYS A 317 -2.57 28.25 -40.06
CA LYS A 317 -3.68 29.04 -39.53
C LYS A 317 -4.92 28.19 -39.27
N ARG A 318 -5.31 27.32 -40.22
CA ARG A 318 -6.47 26.42 -40.09
C ARG A 318 -6.32 25.45 -38.93
N LEU A 319 -5.09 24.98 -38.68
CA LEU A 319 -4.79 23.98 -37.66
C LEU A 319 -4.42 24.59 -36.30
N GLY A 320 -4.49 25.92 -36.16
CA GLY A 320 -4.14 26.61 -34.92
C GLY A 320 -2.67 26.45 -34.52
N THR A 321 -1.77 26.36 -35.50
CA THR A 321 -0.32 26.21 -35.30
C THR A 321 0.46 27.21 -36.15
N SER A 322 1.80 27.15 -36.14
CA SER A 322 2.66 28.03 -36.94
C SER A 322 3.36 27.26 -38.06
N VAL A 323 3.74 27.99 -39.11
CA VAL A 323 4.53 27.44 -40.23
C VAL A 323 5.82 26.79 -39.71
N ASN A 324 6.49 27.43 -38.77
CA ASN A 324 7.72 26.92 -38.16
C ASN A 324 7.51 25.57 -37.45
N VAL A 325 6.39 25.41 -36.74
CA VAL A 325 6.04 24.14 -36.10
C VAL A 325 5.78 23.05 -37.15
N LEU A 326 5.05 23.36 -38.23
CA LEU A 326 4.80 22.39 -39.30
C LEU A 326 6.09 22.00 -40.04
N VAL A 327 6.97 22.96 -40.32
CA VAL A 327 8.28 22.73 -40.95
C VAL A 327 9.13 21.80 -40.10
N ALA A 328 9.32 22.14 -38.81
CA ALA A 328 10.14 21.36 -37.90
C ALA A 328 9.58 19.94 -37.70
N LYS A 329 8.25 19.81 -37.53
CA LYS A 329 7.58 18.53 -37.29
C LYS A 329 7.60 17.58 -38.51
N ASN A 330 7.77 18.12 -39.71
CA ASN A 330 7.72 17.36 -40.97
C ASN A 330 9.03 17.35 -41.77
N GLY A 331 10.09 18.03 -41.30
CA GLY A 331 11.36 18.12 -42.00
C GLY A 331 11.28 18.82 -43.36
N ILE A 332 10.39 19.81 -43.50
CA ILE A 332 10.17 20.52 -44.77
C ILE A 332 11.33 21.49 -45.03
N LYS A 333 12.15 21.22 -46.04
CA LYS A 333 13.33 22.06 -46.36
C LYS A 333 12.95 23.42 -46.95
N ASN A 334 11.86 23.50 -47.69
CA ASN A 334 11.35 24.74 -48.29
C ASN A 334 9.86 24.90 -47.95
N ALA A 335 9.55 25.86 -47.07
CA ALA A 335 8.19 26.13 -46.60
C ALA A 335 7.22 26.59 -47.70
N ASN A 336 7.75 27.08 -48.83
CA ASN A 336 6.97 27.54 -49.98
C ASN A 336 6.71 26.41 -51.01
N LEU A 337 7.24 25.21 -50.79
CA LEU A 337 7.08 24.08 -51.71
C LEU A 337 6.43 22.88 -51.01
N ILE A 338 5.09 22.85 -51.07
CA ILE A 338 4.28 21.70 -50.68
C ILE A 338 3.53 21.15 -51.89
N ARG A 339 3.27 19.83 -51.94
CA ARG A 339 2.60 19.18 -53.07
C ARG A 339 1.20 18.72 -52.70
N VAL A 340 0.24 18.83 -53.62
CA VAL A 340 -1.10 18.24 -53.45
C VAL A 340 -0.96 16.75 -53.14
N GLY A 341 -1.71 16.26 -52.15
CA GLY A 341 -1.62 14.90 -51.63
C GLY A 341 -0.55 14.68 -50.54
N GLN A 342 0.35 15.65 -50.31
CA GLN A 342 1.34 15.56 -49.23
C GLN A 342 0.65 15.53 -47.86
N LYS A 343 1.08 14.60 -46.99
CA LYS A 343 0.58 14.49 -45.62
C LYS A 343 1.45 15.31 -44.66
N ILE A 344 0.85 16.30 -44.01
CA ILE A 344 1.49 17.20 -43.04
C ILE A 344 1.06 16.79 -41.63
N LYS A 345 2.00 16.33 -40.81
CA LYS A 345 1.80 16.05 -39.38
C LYS A 345 1.54 17.37 -38.64
N TYR A 346 0.47 17.42 -37.85
CA TYR A 346 0.15 18.58 -36.99
C TYR A 346 -0.17 18.18 -35.55
#